data_AF-A0A1X3D2N4-F1
#
_entry.id   AF-A0A1X3D2N4-F1
#
_cell.length_a   1.000
_cell.length_b   1.000
_cell.length_c   1.000
_cell.angle_alpha   90.00
_cell.angle_beta   90.00
_cell.angle_gamma   90.00
#
_symmetry.space_group_name_H-M   'P 1'
#
loop_
_entity.id
_entity.type
_entity.pdbx_description
1 polymer ?
#
loop_
_entity_poly.entity_id
_entity_poly.type
_entity_poly.pdbx_seq_one_letter_code
_entity_poly.pdbx_strand_id
1 'polypeptide(L)' 'MTADGFKDITQLFSDILFQLCQFHQQQTIRHYLSRKPESDAAHALKKLSDNILCWKKRSLKHS' A
#
# COMPACT_ATOMS: atom_id res chain seq x y z
N MET A 1 -13.67 5.67 -2.76
CA MET A 1 -14.11 4.30 -2.47
C MET A 1 -12.88 3.40 -2.41
N THR A 2 -12.82 2.49 -1.43
CA THR A 2 -11.74 1.50 -1.32
C THR A 2 -12.34 0.13 -1.56
N ALA A 3 -12.11 -0.44 -2.74
CA ALA A 3 -12.72 -1.72 -3.13
C ALA A 3 -11.75 -2.51 -4.01
N ASP A 4 -10.88 -3.30 -3.38
CA ASP A 4 -9.91 -4.15 -4.08
C ASP A 4 -10.54 -5.47 -4.50
N GLY A 5 -10.08 -6.03 -5.63
CA GLY A 5 -10.45 -7.37 -6.07
C GLY A 5 -11.77 -7.49 -6.84
N PHE A 6 -12.52 -6.39 -7.00
CA PHE A 6 -13.73 -6.37 -7.82
C PHE A 6 -13.38 -6.01 -9.26
N LYS A 7 -13.66 -6.92 -10.18
CA LYS A 7 -13.53 -6.67 -11.61
C LYS A 7 -14.53 -5.59 -12.03
N ASP A 8 -14.10 -4.69 -12.91
CA ASP A 8 -14.93 -3.64 -13.53
C ASP A 8 -15.55 -2.60 -12.57
N ILE A 9 -15.16 -2.60 -11.29
CA ILE A 9 -15.66 -1.64 -10.30
C ILE A 9 -15.26 -0.20 -10.62
N THR A 10 -14.08 0.00 -11.20
CA THR A 10 -13.61 1.32 -11.64
C THR A 10 -14.38 1.81 -12.87
N GLN A 11 -14.90 0.90 -13.69
CA GLN A 11 -15.71 1.22 -14.86
C GLN A 11 -17.14 1.59 -14.46
N LEU A 12 -17.72 0.87 -13.49
CA LEU A 12 -19.05 1.14 -12.96
C LEU A 12 -19.15 2.50 -12.25
N PHE A 13 -18.05 2.95 -11.63
CA PHE A 13 -17.98 4.20 -10.87
C PHE A 13 -16.96 5.17 -11.47
N SER A 14 -17.02 5.36 -12.80
CA SER A 14 -16.02 6.16 -13.53
C SER A 14 -15.89 7.63 -13.08
N ASP A 15 -16.95 8.21 -12.51
CA ASP A 15 -16.96 9.58 -11.98
C ASP A 15 -16.40 9.70 -10.55
N ILE A 16 -16.12 8.57 -9.88
CA ILE A 16 -15.65 8.54 -8.51
C ILE A 16 -14.16 8.22 -8.50
N LEU A 17 -13.38 9.04 -7.80
CA LEU A 17 -11.97 8.75 -7.56
C LEU A 17 -11.83 7.43 -6.79
N PHE A 18 -11.20 6.47 -7.45
CA PHE A 18 -10.91 5.15 -6.92
C PHE A 18 -9.49 5.13 -6.35
N GLN A 19 -9.35 4.57 -5.15
CA GLN A 19 -8.04 4.31 -4.56
C GLN A 19 -8.02 2.86 -4.07
N LEU A 20 -6.92 2.17 -4.36
CA LEU A 20 -6.66 0.84 -3.79
C LEU A 20 -6.46 0.95 -2.28
N CYS A 21 -6.84 -0.11 -1.55
CA CYS A 21 -6.59 -0.15 -0.11
C CYS A 21 -5.10 -0.19 0.16
N GLN A 22 -4.64 0.79 0.93
CA GLN A 22 -3.26 0.87 1.40
C GLN A 22 -2.81 -0.42 2.12
N PHE A 23 -3.75 -1.12 2.79
CA PHE A 23 -3.47 -2.40 3.43
C PHE A 23 -3.21 -3.51 2.40
N HIS A 24 -4.12 -3.69 1.44
CA HIS A 24 -3.93 -4.70 0.39
C HIS A 24 -2.70 -4.41 -0.47
N GLN A 25 -2.43 -3.14 -0.78
CA GLN A 25 -1.22 -2.73 -1.49
C GLN A 25 0.07 -3.13 -0.77
N GLN A 26 0.16 -2.91 0.55
CA GLN A 26 1.32 -3.33 1.35
C GLN A 26 1.49 -4.86 1.30
N GLN A 27 0.40 -5.62 1.41
CA GLN A 27 0.42 -7.08 1.37
C GLN A 27 0.85 -7.61 -0.01
N THR A 28 0.35 -7.03 -1.10
CA THR A 28 0.75 -7.35 -2.47
C THR A 28 2.25 -7.12 -2.66
N ILE A 29 2.77 -5.96 -2.24
CA ILE A 29 4.20 -5.67 -2.36
C ILE A 29 5.03 -6.67 -1.56
N ARG A 30 4.65 -6.98 -0.32
CA ARG A 30 5.36 -7.98 0.52
C ARG A 30 5.32 -9.39 -0.06
N HIS A 31 4.26 -9.74 -0.78
CA HIS A 31 4.14 -11.04 -1.42
C HIS A 31 5.11 -11.22 -2.59
N TYR A 32 5.24 -10.18 -3.43
CA TYR A 32 6.07 -10.25 -4.65
C TYR A 32 7.53 -9.82 -4.44
N LEU A 33 7.80 -9.00 -3.42
CA LEU A 33 9.15 -8.54 -3.16
C LEU A 33 9.94 -9.60 -2.38
N SER A 34 11.13 -9.94 -2.88
CA SER A 34 12.02 -10.83 -2.14
C SER A 34 12.37 -10.25 -0.76
N ARG A 35 12.57 -11.13 0.23
CA ARG A 35 12.96 -10.72 1.59
C ARG A 35 14.25 -9.90 1.60
N LYS A 36 15.18 -10.25 0.70
CA LYS A 36 16.41 -9.54 0.35
C LYS A 36 16.35 -9.13 -1.13
N PRO A 37 15.88 -7.91 -1.43
CA PRO A 37 15.89 -7.38 -2.78
C PRO A 37 17.30 -6.99 -3.21
N GLU A 38 17.65 -7.26 -4.47
CA GLU A 38 19.00 -6.99 -4.99
C GLU A 38 19.09 -5.62 -5.69
N SER A 39 17.97 -5.07 -6.14
CA SER A 39 17.93 -3.80 -6.86
C SER A 39 17.56 -2.61 -5.98
N ASP A 40 18.11 -1.43 -6.28
CA ASP A 40 17.81 -0.19 -5.57
C ASP A 40 16.32 0.19 -5.66
N ALA A 41 15.69 -0.06 -6.80
CA ALA A 41 14.25 0.14 -6.98
C ALA A 41 13.43 -0.72 -6.02
N ALA A 42 13.82 -1.98 -5.84
CA ALA A 42 13.16 -2.90 -4.93
C ALA A 42 13.40 -2.51 -3.46
N HIS A 43 14.60 -2.03 -3.10
CA HIS A 43 14.87 -1.44 -1.79
C HIS A 43 13.99 -0.21 -1.51
N ALA A 44 13.87 0.70 -2.48
CA ALA A 44 13.03 1.89 -2.37
C ALA A 44 11.56 1.51 -2.22
N LEU A 45 11.06 0.57 -3.02
CA LEU A 45 9.69 0.08 -2.95
C LEU A 45 9.39 -0.59 -1.60
N LYS A 46 10.31 -1.39 -1.07
CA LYS A 46 10.20 -1.97 0.27
C LYS A 46 10.03 -0.90 1.34
N LYS A 47 10.92 0.11 1.30
CA LYS A 47 10.92 1.23 2.25
C LYS A 47 9.60 2.02 2.17
N LEU A 48 9.13 2.33 0.96
CA LEU A 48 7.83 3.00 0.78
C LEU A 48 6.70 2.15 1.37
N SER A 49 6.63 0.87 1.00
CA SER A 49 5.61 -0.08 1.44
C SER A 49 5.54 -0.23 2.97
N ASP A 50 6.69 -0.33 3.64
CA ASP A 50 6.74 -0.42 5.11
C ASP A 50 6.21 0.84 5.81
N ASN A 51 6.19 1.99 5.12
CA ASN A 51 5.66 3.25 5.65
C ASN A 51 4.19 3.52 5.27
N ILE A 52 3.58 2.77 4.34
CA ILE A 52 2.20 2.97 3.85
C ILE A 52 1.15 2.95 4.98
N LEU A 53 1.28 2.04 5.95
CA LEU A 53 0.32 1.89 7.06
C LEU A 53 0.82 2.48 8.39
N CYS A 54 2.00 3.11 8.42
CA CYS A 54 2.60 3.61 9.65
C CYS A 54 1.98 4.97 10.06
N TRP A 55 0.68 5.00 10.33
CA TRP A 55 -0.05 6.21 10.73
C TRP A 55 -0.17 6.40 12.25
N LYS A 56 0.44 5.54 13.08
CA LYS A 56 0.50 5.78 14.55
C LYS A 56 1.71 5.16 15.25
N LYS A 57 2.88 5.79 15.09
CA LYS A 57 4.01 5.73 16.06
C LYS A 57 4.75 7.08 16.21
N ARG A 58 4.10 8.21 15.92
CA ARG A 58 4.69 9.56 16.11
C ARG A 58 3.90 10.48 17.06
N SER A 59 3.01 9.96 17.90
CA SER A 59 2.24 10.79 18.85
C SER A 59 2.03 10.19 20.25
N LEU A 60 2.95 9.35 20.74
CA LEU A 60 2.98 8.95 22.16
C LEU A 60 4.37 9.24 22.73
N LYS A 61 4.70 10.53 22.81
CA LYS A 61 5.70 11.08 23.72
C LYS A 61 5.09 12.30 24.42
N HIS A 62 4.04 12.06 25.19
CA HIS A 62 3.55 12.98 26.22
C HIS A 62 2.90 12.15 27.31
N SER A 63 3.72 11.67 28.25
CA SER A 63 3.66 12.02 29.68
C SER A 63 4.67 11.19 30.45
#